data_AF-A0A7Y4W0D4-F1
#
_entry.id   AF-A0A7Y4W0D4-F1
#
_cell.length_a   1.000
_cell.length_b   1.000
_cell.length_c   1.000
_cell.angle_alpha   90.00
_cell.angle_beta   90.00
_cell.angle_gamma   90.00
#
_symmetry.space_group_name_H-M   'P 1'
#
loop_
_entity.id
_entity.type
_entity.pdbx_description
1 polymer ?
#
loop_
_entity_poly.entity_id
_entity_poly.type
_entity_poly.pdbx_seq_one_letter_code
_entity_poly.pdbx_strand_id
1 'polypeptide(L)'
;MIAIDTNVLLRFLFKPVDVKNPKWQVDAAEALINSADKVFISSIVIAETEWVLESVFDCNRQEIYSVIHELASNSKFQFDDWSALNNALLDYIEYNAVELSDCLIARRAQNEGATTLFTFENEKKLGALPVVTTLRKI
;
A
#
# COMPACT_ATOMS: atom_id res chain seq x y z
N MET A 1 -2.05 19.02 9.31
CA MET A 1 -1.76 17.65 8.83
C MET A 1 -1.66 16.72 10.03
N ILE A 2 -2.30 15.56 9.98
CA ILE A 2 -2.16 14.47 10.96
C ILE A 2 -1.55 13.25 10.26
N ALA A 3 -1.06 12.27 11.02
CA ALA A 3 -0.70 10.95 10.49
C ALA A 3 -1.64 9.90 11.10
N ILE A 4 -1.87 8.81 10.37
CA ILE A 4 -2.69 7.69 10.83
C ILE A 4 -1.94 6.37 10.66
N ASP A 5 -2.26 5.43 11.56
CA ASP A 5 -1.79 4.06 11.48
C ASP A 5 -2.72 3.20 10.60
N THR A 6 -2.24 2.05 10.14
CA THR A 6 -2.99 1.06 9.33
C THR A 6 -4.32 0.73 9.95
N ASN A 7 -4.32 0.52 11.26
CA ASN A 7 -5.51 0.15 11.98
C ASN A 7 -6.57 1.26 11.91
N VAL A 8 -6.21 2.55 11.91
CA VAL A 8 -7.16 3.67 11.82
C VAL A 8 -7.66 3.82 10.37
N LEU A 9 -6.76 3.68 9.40
CA LEU A 9 -7.10 3.71 7.98
C LEU A 9 -8.13 2.63 7.64
N LEU A 10 -7.95 1.41 8.12
CA LEU A 10 -8.89 0.30 7.88
C LEU A 10 -10.30 0.59 8.41
N ARG A 11 -10.44 1.29 9.55
CA ARG A 11 -11.75 1.67 10.11
C ARG A 11 -12.47 2.69 9.25
N PHE A 12 -11.70 3.52 8.54
CA PHE A 12 -12.23 4.49 7.60
C PHE A 12 -12.65 3.84 6.27
N LEU A 13 -11.88 2.85 5.80
CA LEU A 13 -12.12 2.17 4.53
C LEU A 13 -13.25 1.12 4.61
N PHE A 14 -13.35 0.36 5.70
CA PHE A 14 -14.23 -0.82 5.79
C PHE A 14 -15.53 -0.57 6.53
N LYS A 15 -16.62 -1.00 5.89
CA LYS A 15 -17.99 -1.05 6.42
C LYS A 15 -18.56 -2.41 5.95
N PRO A 16 -18.65 -3.43 6.80
CA PRO A 16 -19.54 -3.31 7.94
C PRO A 16 -18.81 -3.14 9.27
N VAL A 17 -19.57 -2.60 10.23
CA VAL A 17 -19.22 -2.66 11.64
C VAL A 17 -19.36 -4.10 12.10
N ASP A 18 -18.32 -4.64 12.72
CA ASP A 18 -18.32 -5.99 13.31
C ASP A 18 -17.44 -6.05 14.56
N VAL A 19 -17.15 -7.26 15.05
CA VAL A 19 -16.32 -7.47 16.25
C VAL A 19 -14.87 -6.98 16.05
N LYS A 20 -14.33 -7.05 14.82
CA LYS A 20 -12.99 -6.58 14.46
C LYS A 20 -12.99 -5.08 14.07
N ASN A 21 -14.16 -4.56 13.68
CA ASN A 21 -14.39 -3.19 13.24
C ASN A 21 -15.52 -2.50 14.05
N PRO A 22 -15.34 -2.29 15.37
CA PRO A 22 -16.42 -1.83 16.24
C PRO A 22 -16.87 -0.40 15.91
N LYS A 23 -18.18 -0.13 16.04
CA LYS A 23 -18.82 1.13 15.62
C LYS A 23 -18.10 2.37 16.13
N TRP A 24 -17.70 2.38 17.39
CA TRP A 24 -17.07 3.57 17.99
C TRP A 24 -15.72 3.89 17.35
N GLN A 25 -14.96 2.89 16.88
CA GLN A 25 -13.68 3.14 16.18
C GLN A 25 -13.92 3.63 14.76
N VAL A 26 -14.93 3.09 14.06
CA VAL A 26 -15.36 3.57 12.74
C VAL A 26 -15.76 5.04 12.83
N ASP A 27 -16.68 5.36 13.75
CA ASP A 27 -17.18 6.74 13.94
C ASP A 27 -16.02 7.69 14.31
N ALA A 28 -15.07 7.25 15.15
CA ALA A 28 -13.91 8.04 15.54
C ALA A 28 -12.92 8.27 14.38
N ALA A 29 -12.64 7.24 13.58
CA ALA A 29 -11.74 7.33 12.43
C ALA A 29 -12.34 8.24 11.34
N GLU A 30 -13.63 8.08 11.04
CA GLU A 30 -14.35 8.96 10.11
C GLU A 30 -14.34 10.41 10.58
N ALA A 31 -14.68 10.67 11.85
CA ALA A 31 -14.66 12.04 12.38
C ALA A 31 -13.25 12.67 12.32
N LEU A 32 -12.21 11.91 12.69
CA LEU A 32 -10.82 12.36 12.66
C LEU A 32 -10.36 12.70 11.22
N ILE A 33 -10.56 11.78 10.28
CA ILE A 33 -10.11 11.95 8.89
C ILE A 33 -10.92 13.04 8.18
N ASN A 34 -12.23 13.12 8.41
CA ASN A 34 -13.08 14.13 7.79
C ASN A 34 -12.78 15.54 8.29
N SER A 35 -12.47 15.70 9.59
CA SER A 35 -12.11 17.00 10.17
C SER A 35 -10.68 17.47 9.88
N ALA A 36 -9.77 16.56 9.51
CA ALA A 36 -8.41 16.91 9.15
C ALA A 36 -8.31 17.59 7.77
N ASP A 37 -7.50 18.64 7.69
CA ASP A 37 -7.15 19.31 6.43
C ASP A 37 -6.32 18.38 5.50
N LYS A 38 -5.32 17.71 6.08
CA LYS A 38 -4.48 16.71 5.41
C LYS A 38 -4.20 15.51 6.33
N VAL A 39 -4.15 14.33 5.73
CA VAL A 39 -3.87 13.05 6.40
C VAL A 39 -2.66 12.40 5.72
N PHE A 40 -1.58 12.26 6.46
CA PHE A 40 -0.36 11.59 6.02
C PHE A 40 -0.48 10.07 6.20
N ILE A 41 -0.08 9.33 5.17
CA ILE A 41 -0.03 7.87 5.11
C ILE A 41 1.36 7.47 4.60
N SER A 42 2.16 6.81 5.42
CA SER A 42 3.47 6.30 5.00
C SER A 42 3.35 5.02 4.17
N SER A 43 4.32 4.68 3.33
CA SER A 43 4.22 3.42 2.57
C SER A 43 4.19 2.16 3.43
N ILE A 44 4.72 2.18 4.66
CA ILE A 44 4.54 1.03 5.58
C ILE A 44 3.06 0.82 5.91
N VAL A 45 2.28 1.90 6.06
CA VAL A 45 0.83 1.81 6.28
C VAL A 45 0.13 1.27 5.04
N ILE A 46 0.59 1.63 3.84
CA ILE A 46 0.06 1.05 2.59
C ILE A 46 0.39 -0.44 2.48
N ALA A 47 1.61 -0.85 2.78
CA ALA A 47 2.02 -2.26 2.74
C ALA A 47 1.26 -3.12 3.75
N GLU A 48 1.08 -2.64 4.98
CA GLU A 48 0.26 -3.36 5.95
C GLU A 48 -1.23 -3.36 5.57
N THR A 49 -1.72 -2.27 4.98
CA THR A 49 -3.11 -2.22 4.47
C THR A 49 -3.31 -3.26 3.38
N GLU A 50 -2.43 -3.33 2.37
CA GLU A 50 -2.45 -4.40 1.36
C GLU A 50 -2.54 -5.79 2.02
N TRP A 51 -1.61 -6.08 2.94
CA TRP A 51 -1.56 -7.38 3.58
C TRP A 51 -2.85 -7.71 4.32
N VAL A 52 -3.45 -6.74 5.04
CA VAL A 52 -4.74 -6.96 5.73
C VAL A 52 -5.88 -7.15 4.72
N LEU A 53 -5.92 -6.36 3.66
CA LEU A 53 -6.93 -6.49 2.61
C LEU A 53 -6.92 -7.88 1.98
N GLU A 54 -5.73 -8.37 1.64
CA GLU A 54 -5.57 -9.67 1.01
C GLU A 54 -5.82 -10.82 2.00
N SER A 55 -5.16 -10.80 3.17
CA SER A 55 -5.14 -11.96 4.07
C SER A 55 -6.31 -12.06 5.04
N VAL A 56 -6.97 -10.93 5.35
CA VAL A 56 -8.06 -10.88 6.35
C VAL A 56 -9.42 -10.65 5.68
N PHE A 57 -9.44 -9.84 4.62
CA PHE A 57 -10.67 -9.51 3.90
C PHE A 57 -10.84 -10.27 2.57
N ASP A 58 -9.89 -11.13 2.20
CA ASP A 58 -9.88 -11.89 0.93
C ASP A 58 -10.10 -10.98 -0.29
N CYS A 59 -9.68 -9.71 -0.21
CA CYS A 59 -9.77 -8.80 -1.34
C CYS A 59 -8.83 -9.25 -2.45
N ASN A 60 -9.33 -9.25 -3.68
CA ASN A 60 -8.49 -9.54 -4.84
C ASN A 60 -7.65 -8.33 -5.23
N ARG A 61 -6.62 -8.58 -6.05
CA ARG A 61 -5.68 -7.56 -6.55
C ARG A 61 -6.35 -6.31 -7.13
N GLN A 62 -7.43 -6.46 -7.88
CA GLN A 62 -8.13 -5.32 -8.49
C GLN A 62 -8.89 -4.49 -7.46
N GLU A 63 -9.47 -5.13 -6.44
CA GLU A 63 -10.12 -4.46 -5.32
C GLU A 63 -9.09 -3.66 -4.50
N ILE A 64 -7.95 -4.29 -4.17
CA ILE A 64 -6.84 -3.65 -3.45
C ILE A 64 -6.33 -2.43 -4.24
N TYR A 65 -6.03 -2.62 -5.53
CA TYR A 65 -5.60 -1.52 -6.40
C TYR A 65 -6.60 -0.37 -6.39
N SER A 66 -7.89 -0.66 -6.52
CA SER A 66 -8.93 0.38 -6.58
C SER A 66 -9.00 1.19 -5.29
N VAL A 67 -8.94 0.51 -4.13
CA VAL A 67 -8.92 1.17 -2.81
C VAL A 67 -7.70 2.08 -2.65
N ILE A 68 -6.49 1.59 -2.94
CA ILE A 68 -5.26 2.37 -2.76
C ILE A 68 -5.18 3.49 -3.81
N HIS A 69 -5.63 3.25 -5.04
CA HIS A 69 -5.67 4.26 -6.09
C HIS A 69 -6.66 5.39 -5.77
N GLU A 70 -7.84 5.08 -5.20
CA GLU A 70 -8.78 6.10 -4.74
C GLU A 70 -8.23 6.94 -3.59
N LEU A 71 -7.52 6.32 -2.63
CA LEU A 71 -6.78 7.04 -1.60
C LEU A 71 -5.73 7.97 -2.22
N ALA A 72 -4.93 7.47 -3.15
CA ALA A 72 -3.88 8.23 -3.82
C ALA A 72 -4.41 9.39 -4.69
N SER A 73 -5.62 9.25 -5.22
CA SER A 73 -6.30 10.25 -6.05
C SER A 73 -6.97 11.35 -5.23
N ASN A 74 -7.17 11.15 -3.93
CA ASN A 74 -7.83 12.10 -3.06
C ASN A 74 -6.81 13.03 -2.39
N SER A 75 -6.85 14.32 -2.76
CA SER A 75 -5.92 15.35 -2.28
C SER A 75 -5.88 15.53 -0.75
N LYS A 76 -6.85 15.02 0.01
CA LYS A 76 -6.81 15.01 1.49
C LYS A 76 -5.68 14.12 1.99
N PHE A 77 -5.32 13.05 1.28
CA PHE A 77 -4.25 12.14 1.66
C PHE A 77 -2.91 12.58 1.07
N GLN A 78 -1.87 12.50 1.88
CA GLN A 78 -0.49 12.77 1.49
C GLN A 78 0.35 11.54 1.79
N PHE A 79 1.30 11.26 0.92
CA PHE A 79 2.19 10.11 1.03
C PHE A 79 3.61 10.61 1.14
N ASP A 80 4.46 9.84 1.82
CA ASP A 80 5.88 10.15 1.96
C ASP A 80 6.63 10.15 0.63
N ASP A 81 6.23 9.27 -0.29
CA ASP A 81 6.72 9.31 -1.66
C ASP A 81 5.59 8.96 -2.65
N TRP A 82 4.93 10.01 -3.16
CA TRP A 82 3.84 9.85 -4.13
C TRP A 82 4.34 9.24 -5.45
N SER A 83 5.55 9.58 -5.89
CA SER A 83 6.11 9.03 -7.13
C SER A 83 6.35 7.53 -7.00
N ALA A 84 6.89 7.08 -5.87
CA ALA A 84 7.08 5.67 -5.59
C ALA A 84 5.74 4.92 -5.51
N LEU A 85 4.76 5.46 -4.79
CA LEU A 85 3.43 4.84 -4.67
C LEU A 85 2.74 4.72 -6.03
N ASN A 86 2.75 5.79 -6.84
CA ASN A 86 2.12 5.78 -8.15
C ASN A 86 2.75 4.73 -9.08
N ASN A 87 4.09 4.68 -9.15
CA ASN A 87 4.78 3.67 -9.95
C ASN A 87 4.58 2.25 -9.39
N ALA A 88 4.50 2.10 -8.07
CA ALA A 88 4.24 0.80 -7.45
C ALA A 88 2.84 0.28 -7.79
N LEU A 89 1.82 1.14 -7.85
CA LEU A 89 0.47 0.76 -8.29
C LEU A 89 0.43 0.32 -9.76
N LEU A 90 1.23 0.95 -10.63
CA LEU A 90 1.36 0.53 -12.03
C LEU A 90 2.02 -0.86 -12.13
N ASP A 91 3.14 -1.05 -11.44
CA ASP A 91 3.82 -2.35 -11.38
C ASP A 91 2.91 -3.45 -10.82
N TYR A 92 2.13 -3.12 -9.78
CA TYR A 92 1.22 -4.07 -9.13
C TYR A 92 0.15 -4.59 -10.10
N ILE A 93 -0.34 -3.76 -11.03
CA ILE A 93 -1.30 -4.22 -12.04
C ILE A 93 -0.61 -4.93 -13.22
N GLU A 94 0.58 -4.49 -13.61
CA GLU A 94 1.31 -5.10 -14.72
C GLU A 94 1.85 -6.49 -14.36
N TYR A 95 2.37 -6.66 -13.15
CA TYR A 95 3.03 -7.88 -12.68
C TYR A 95 2.19 -8.60 -11.63
N ASN A 96 1.21 -9.39 -12.08
CA ASN A 96 0.19 -10.07 -11.25
C ASN A 96 0.71 -10.94 -10.09
N ALA A 97 1.97 -11.34 -10.10
CA ALA A 97 2.57 -12.19 -9.08
C ALA A 97 3.55 -11.43 -8.13
N VAL A 98 3.64 -10.11 -8.26
CA VAL A 98 4.43 -9.22 -7.39
C VAL A 98 3.51 -8.52 -6.39
N GLU A 99 3.82 -8.55 -5.11
CA GLU A 99 3.02 -7.86 -4.07
C GLU A 99 3.21 -6.33 -4.17
N LEU A 100 2.23 -5.53 -3.76
CA LEU A 100 2.33 -4.06 -3.79
C LEU A 100 3.44 -3.59 -2.85
N SER A 101 3.62 -4.24 -1.71
CA SER A 101 4.72 -4.00 -0.79
C SER A 101 6.10 -4.21 -1.47
N ASP A 102 6.25 -5.24 -2.29
CA ASP A 102 7.43 -5.50 -3.12
C ASP A 102 7.65 -4.39 -4.16
N CYS A 103 6.58 -3.96 -4.85
CA CYS A 103 6.62 -2.82 -5.77
C CYS A 103 7.05 -1.53 -5.07
N LEU A 104 6.55 -1.28 -3.86
CA LEU A 104 6.92 -0.12 -3.04
C LEU A 104 8.40 -0.14 -2.66
N ILE A 105 8.95 -1.29 -2.28
CA ILE A 105 10.38 -1.46 -1.97
C ILE A 105 11.22 -1.11 -3.21
N ALA A 106 10.87 -1.68 -4.37
CA ALA A 106 11.59 -1.45 -5.62
C ALA A 106 11.58 0.03 -6.04
N ARG A 107 10.41 0.68 -6.00
CA ARG A 107 10.27 2.08 -6.46
C ARG A 107 10.84 3.09 -5.48
N ARG A 108 10.81 2.82 -4.18
CA ARG A 108 11.52 3.65 -3.20
C ARG A 108 13.03 3.56 -3.36
N ALA A 109 13.57 2.34 -3.47
CA ALA A 109 14.99 2.15 -3.71
C ALA A 109 15.45 2.90 -4.97
N GLN A 110 14.65 2.81 -6.05
CA GLN A 110 14.91 3.55 -7.28
C GLN A 110 14.88 5.07 -7.08
N ASN A 111 13.89 5.61 -6.35
CA ASN A 111 13.79 7.05 -6.08
C ASN A 111 14.94 7.57 -5.21
N GLU A 112 15.49 6.74 -4.32
CA GLU A 112 16.72 7.02 -3.55
C GLU A 112 18.01 6.89 -4.39
N GLY A 113 17.90 6.58 -5.69
CA GLY A 113 19.02 6.50 -6.62
C GLY A 113 19.68 5.12 -6.73
N ALA A 114 19.10 4.08 -6.13
CA ALA A 114 19.58 2.72 -6.35
C ALA A 114 19.33 2.29 -7.80
N THR A 115 20.37 1.77 -8.47
CA THR A 115 20.26 1.27 -9.85
C THR A 115 19.74 -0.17 -9.91
N THR A 116 19.83 -0.92 -8.80
CA THR A 116 19.44 -2.32 -8.73
C THR A 116 19.01 -2.69 -7.31
N LEU A 117 17.84 -3.33 -7.18
CA LEU A 117 17.41 -4.02 -5.96
C LEU A 117 17.76 -5.51 -6.08
N PHE A 118 18.41 -6.07 -5.07
CA PHE A 118 18.72 -7.51 -5.04
C PHE A 118 17.69 -8.25 -4.19
N THR A 119 17.24 -9.41 -4.67
CA THR A 119 16.29 -10.27 -3.96
C THR A 119 16.66 -11.75 -4.09
N PHE A 120 16.11 -12.59 -3.21
CA PHE A 120 16.11 -14.05 -3.39
C PHE A 120 14.79 -14.56 -4.00
N GLU A 121 13.80 -13.69 -4.18
CA GLU A 121 12.58 -14.01 -4.90
C GLU A 121 12.87 -14.35 -6.37
N ASN A 122 12.08 -15.24 -6.95
CA ASN A 122 12.27 -15.67 -8.33
C ASN A 122 11.74 -14.63 -9.34
N GLU A 123 12.08 -14.83 -10.62
CA GLU A 123 11.71 -13.96 -11.76
C GLU A 123 10.21 -13.95 -12.11
N LYS A 124 9.37 -14.71 -11.38
CA LYS A 124 7.92 -14.62 -11.50
C LYS A 124 7.30 -13.75 -10.40
N LYS A 125 8.00 -13.50 -9.29
CA LYS A 125 7.59 -12.59 -8.21
C LYS A 125 8.40 -11.29 -8.27
N LEU A 126 8.90 -10.73 -7.16
CA LEU A 126 9.63 -9.46 -7.14
C LEU A 126 10.77 -9.39 -8.17
N GLY A 127 11.43 -10.52 -8.47
CA GLY A 127 12.46 -10.61 -9.51
C GLY A 127 11.97 -10.34 -10.94
N ALA A 128 10.66 -10.23 -11.17
CA ALA A 128 10.07 -9.87 -12.47
C ALA A 128 10.21 -8.37 -12.78
N LEU A 129 10.39 -7.52 -11.76
CA LEU A 129 10.49 -6.08 -11.97
C LEU A 129 11.82 -5.71 -12.63
N PRO A 130 11.85 -4.79 -13.63
CA PRO A 130 13.06 -4.47 -14.39
C PRO A 130 14.24 -3.94 -13.56
N VAL A 131 13.97 -3.36 -12.39
CA VAL A 131 14.99 -2.80 -11.49
C VAL A 131 15.54 -3.83 -10.50
N VAL A 132 15.11 -5.09 -10.59
CA VAL A 132 15.41 -6.14 -9.61
C VAL A 132 16.32 -7.20 -10.21
N THR A 133 17.26 -7.71 -9.42
CA THR A 133 18.10 -8.87 -9.76
C THR A 133 17.94 -9.98 -8.72
N THR A 134 17.50 -11.15 -9.17
CA THR A 134 17.43 -12.37 -8.34
C THR A 134 18.83 -12.97 -8.13
N LEU A 135 19.25 -13.05 -6.89
CA LEU A 135 20.45 -13.78 -6.48
C LEU A 135 20.20 -15.28 -6.50
N ARG A 136 21.16 -16.04 -7.04
CA ARG A 136 21.11 -17.51 -7.14
C ARG A 136 22.29 -18.13 -6.40
N LYS A 137 22.09 -19.34 -5.88
CA LYS A 137 23.19 -20.12 -5.29
C LYS A 137 24.22 -20.42 -6.39
N ILE A 138 25.50 -20.21 -6.08
CA ILE A 138 26.65 -20.54 -6.93
C ILE A 138 26.89 -22.05 -6.87
#